data_AF-A0A218X7M9-F1
#
_entry.id   AF-A0A218X7M9-F1
#
_cell.length_a   1.000
_cell.length_b   1.000
_cell.length_c   1.000
_cell.angle_alpha   90.00
_cell.angle_beta   90.00
_cell.angle_gamma   90.00
#
_symmetry.space_group_name_H-M   'P 1'
#
loop_
_entity.id
_entity.type
_entity.pdbx_description
1 polymer ?
#
loop_
_entity_poly.entity_id
_entity_poly.type
_entity_poly.pdbx_seq_one_letter_code
_entity_poly.pdbx_strand_id
1 'polypeptide(L)'
;MNLIETWGYCAEGKHRLLVYDYMEHGSLADNLSNGKLDWRRRFDIAIGAARGLAYLHEECLEWVLHCDVKPQNILLDSKYQPNVADFGLSKLLNRDESKNLSFSRIRGTRGYMAPEWVYNLPITSKVDVYSYGIVLLEMVTGRNLTGGVLHPNFGGSEQENRRLTSWVREKMNNEGVPVANRIEEIKDHSVEGEYVWNKVEALVAVALQCVAEDRYERPTMRQVVEMLRGSSKANRDLHQVAFPSSNVNCLTSRSSKANRDLHQVAFPSSNVNCLTSRSSKANRDLHQVAFPSSNVNCLTSRSSKANRDLHQVAFPSSNVNCLTSRSSKANRDLHQVAFPSSNVNCLTSRSSKANRDLHQVAFPSSNVNCLTSRSSKANRDLHQVAFPSSNVNFLIRRSAVRIGSYLNNGIDDIDQ
;
A
#
# COMPACT_ATOMS: atom_id res chain seq x y z
N MET A 1 -0.13 -1.20 -21.82
CA MET A 1 -0.22 0.10 -21.11
C MET A 1 -1.68 0.55 -21.23
N ASN A 2 -2.26 1.23 -20.23
CA ASN A 2 -3.69 1.63 -20.24
C ASN A 2 -3.84 3.16 -20.37
N LEU A 3 -2.98 3.77 -21.19
CA LEU A 3 -2.94 5.21 -21.48
C LEU A 3 -2.97 5.39 -23.00
N ILE A 4 -3.63 6.43 -23.48
CA ILE A 4 -3.68 6.72 -24.91
C ILE A 4 -2.28 7.01 -25.46
N GLU A 5 -1.92 6.34 -26.55
CA GLU A 5 -0.64 6.56 -27.22
C GLU A 5 -0.74 7.76 -28.17
N THR A 6 0.23 8.68 -28.05
CA THR A 6 0.33 9.87 -28.92
C THR A 6 1.35 9.59 -30.02
N TRP A 7 0.91 9.62 -31.27
CA TRP A 7 1.78 9.43 -32.43
C TRP A 7 2.56 10.69 -32.78
N GLY A 8 1.96 11.85 -32.57
CA GLY A 8 2.59 13.12 -32.90
C GLY A 8 1.70 14.32 -32.65
N TYR A 9 2.19 15.47 -33.06
CA TYR A 9 1.51 16.75 -32.93
C TYR A 9 1.80 17.64 -34.13
N CYS A 10 0.95 18.65 -34.36
CA CYS A 10 1.22 19.75 -35.27
C CYS A 10 1.12 21.08 -34.51
N ALA A 11 2.13 21.92 -34.67
CA ALA A 11 2.20 23.25 -34.08
C ALA A 11 2.59 24.31 -35.13
N GLU A 12 1.84 24.36 -36.24
CA GLU A 12 2.10 25.26 -37.37
C GLU A 12 1.16 26.48 -37.36
N GLY A 13 1.71 27.70 -37.28
CA GLY A 13 0.94 28.94 -37.27
C GLY A 13 -0.13 28.96 -36.16
N LYS A 14 -1.42 29.01 -36.55
CA LYS A 14 -2.58 28.94 -35.64
C LYS A 14 -3.05 27.51 -35.33
N HIS A 15 -2.52 26.50 -36.02
CA HIS A 15 -2.95 25.12 -35.87
C HIS A 15 -2.23 24.47 -34.68
N ARG A 16 -3.01 23.80 -33.82
CA ARG A 16 -2.54 23.00 -32.70
C ARG A 16 -3.33 21.69 -32.75
N LEU A 17 -2.67 20.61 -33.14
CA LEU A 17 -3.28 19.29 -33.33
C LEU A 17 -2.48 18.25 -32.55
N LEU A 18 -3.17 17.24 -32.02
CA LEU A 18 -2.58 16.06 -31.41
C LEU A 18 -3.12 14.84 -32.18
N VAL A 19 -2.23 13.89 -32.48
CA VAL A 19 -2.55 12.68 -33.22
C VAL A 19 -2.37 11.49 -32.30
N TYR A 20 -3.41 10.67 -32.18
CA TYR A 20 -3.48 9.51 -31.31
C TYR A 20 -3.85 8.26 -32.10
N ASP A 21 -3.64 7.10 -31.48
CA ASP A 21 -4.30 5.88 -31.95
C ASP A 21 -5.83 6.03 -31.94
N TYR A 22 -6.46 5.51 -32.99
CA TYR A 22 -7.91 5.47 -33.07
C TYR A 22 -8.46 4.34 -32.20
N MET A 23 -9.42 4.68 -31.33
CA MET A 23 -10.03 3.76 -30.37
C MET A 23 -11.38 3.30 -30.95
N GLU A 24 -11.42 2.06 -31.46
CA GLU A 24 -12.51 1.57 -32.32
C GLU A 24 -13.87 1.50 -31.62
N HIS A 25 -13.88 1.31 -30.31
CA HIS A 25 -15.13 1.29 -29.54
C HIS A 25 -15.47 2.64 -28.92
N GLY A 26 -14.70 3.70 -29.18
CA GLY A 26 -14.97 5.04 -28.68
C GLY A 26 -14.79 5.14 -27.16
N SER A 27 -15.64 5.95 -26.50
CA SER A 27 -15.52 6.21 -25.05
C SER A 27 -16.30 5.23 -24.19
N LEU A 28 -15.92 5.08 -22.92
CA LEU A 28 -16.70 4.35 -21.92
C LEU A 28 -18.09 4.96 -21.75
N ALA A 29 -18.23 6.29 -21.83
CA ALA A 29 -19.54 6.96 -21.77
C ALA A 29 -20.51 6.44 -22.84
N ASP A 30 -20.06 6.34 -24.09
CA ASP A 30 -20.88 5.86 -25.22
C ASP A 30 -21.23 4.38 -25.07
N ASN A 31 -20.36 3.60 -24.47
CA ASN A 31 -20.58 2.17 -24.28
C ASN A 31 -21.54 1.87 -23.12
N LEU A 32 -21.53 2.70 -22.07
CA LEU A 32 -22.50 2.61 -20.97
C LEU A 32 -23.90 3.06 -21.43
N SER A 33 -24.01 4.17 -22.16
CA SER A 33 -25.32 4.69 -22.61
C SER A 33 -26.03 3.77 -23.61
N ASN A 34 -25.25 3.07 -24.45
CA ASN A 34 -25.79 2.14 -25.45
C ASN A 34 -25.95 0.69 -24.93
N GLY A 35 -25.70 0.43 -23.64
CA GLY A 35 -25.84 -0.91 -23.06
C GLY A 35 -24.88 -1.97 -23.65
N LYS A 36 -23.76 -1.57 -24.25
CA LYS A 36 -22.85 -2.46 -25.00
C LYS A 36 -21.93 -3.33 -24.13
N LEU A 37 -21.90 -3.08 -22.82
CA LEU A 37 -20.95 -3.70 -21.89
C LEU A 37 -21.65 -4.59 -20.88
N ASP A 38 -21.32 -5.88 -20.93
CA ASP A 38 -21.64 -6.84 -19.87
C ASP A 38 -20.83 -6.56 -18.59
N TRP A 39 -21.21 -7.22 -17.50
CA TRP A 39 -20.55 -7.07 -16.20
C TRP A 39 -19.06 -7.44 -16.22
N ARG A 40 -18.68 -8.41 -17.04
CA ARG A 40 -17.30 -8.86 -17.15
C ARG A 40 -16.43 -7.78 -17.77
N ARG A 41 -16.86 -7.21 -18.90
CA ARG A 41 -16.18 -6.12 -19.60
C ARG A 41 -16.12 -4.87 -18.72
N ARG A 42 -17.21 -4.49 -18.05
CA ARG A 42 -17.20 -3.37 -17.09
C ARG A 42 -16.11 -3.58 -16.03
N PHE A 43 -16.02 -4.78 -15.45
CA PHE A 43 -15.00 -5.08 -14.45
C PHE A 43 -13.56 -5.03 -15.00
N ASP A 44 -13.33 -5.60 -16.19
CA ASP A 44 -12.01 -5.62 -16.82
C ASP A 44 -11.56 -4.19 -17.22
N ILE A 45 -12.50 -3.37 -17.71
CA ILE A 45 -12.31 -1.94 -17.98
C ILE A 45 -11.96 -1.17 -16.70
N ALA A 46 -12.69 -1.39 -15.60
CA ALA A 46 -12.39 -0.76 -14.31
C ALA A 46 -10.94 -1.05 -13.88
N ILE A 47 -10.53 -2.32 -13.91
CA ILE A 47 -9.16 -2.72 -13.57
C ILE A 47 -8.13 -2.05 -14.50
N GLY A 48 -8.36 -2.04 -15.81
CA GLY A 48 -7.42 -1.44 -16.76
C GLY A 48 -7.28 0.07 -16.58
N ALA A 49 -8.39 0.79 -16.41
CA ALA A 49 -8.37 2.23 -16.14
C ALA A 49 -7.64 2.54 -14.82
N ALA A 50 -7.87 1.73 -13.78
CA ALA A 50 -7.16 1.87 -12.50
C ALA A 50 -5.64 1.66 -12.65
N ARG A 51 -5.19 0.73 -13.50
CA ARG A 51 -3.76 0.53 -13.80
C ARG A 51 -3.15 1.74 -14.51
N GLY A 52 -3.86 2.33 -15.46
CA GLY A 52 -3.43 3.54 -16.15
C GLY A 52 -3.19 4.69 -15.16
N LEU A 53 -4.16 4.91 -14.26
CA LEU A 53 -4.03 5.94 -13.22
C LEU A 53 -2.96 5.62 -12.17
N ALA A 54 -2.82 4.35 -11.77
CA ALA A 54 -1.77 3.93 -10.84
C ALA A 54 -0.37 4.21 -11.40
N TYR A 55 -0.16 3.94 -12.70
CA TYR A 55 1.08 4.27 -13.38
C TYR A 55 1.39 5.77 -13.32
N LEU A 56 0.41 6.62 -13.63
CA LEU A 56 0.56 8.09 -13.58
C LEU A 56 0.94 8.62 -12.18
N HIS A 57 0.38 8.03 -11.13
CA HIS A 57 0.55 8.50 -9.76
C HIS A 57 1.80 7.96 -9.07
N GLU A 58 2.21 6.73 -9.38
CA GLU A 58 3.17 5.99 -8.55
C GLU A 58 4.43 5.59 -9.31
N GLU A 59 4.33 5.31 -10.61
CA GLU A 59 5.43 4.76 -11.42
C GLU A 59 6.15 5.81 -12.27
N CYS A 60 5.47 6.89 -12.66
CA CYS A 60 6.10 8.02 -13.34
C CYS A 60 7.14 8.72 -12.44
N LEU A 61 8.24 9.18 -13.05
CA LEU A 61 9.31 9.95 -12.37
C LEU A 61 8.73 11.18 -11.66
N GLU A 62 7.95 11.96 -12.39
CA GLU A 62 7.12 13.05 -11.89
C GLU A 62 5.71 12.53 -11.64
N TRP A 63 5.05 12.98 -10.57
CA TRP A 63 3.65 12.62 -10.34
C TRP A 63 2.76 13.35 -11.35
N VAL A 64 1.99 12.58 -12.12
CA VAL A 64 1.05 13.13 -13.08
C VAL A 64 -0.36 13.04 -12.51
N LEU A 65 -0.96 14.18 -12.17
CA LEU A 65 -2.40 14.25 -11.85
C LEU A 65 -3.18 14.43 -13.15
N HIS A 66 -4.14 13.55 -13.42
CA HIS A 66 -4.96 13.61 -14.62
C HIS A 66 -5.97 14.78 -14.57
N CYS A 67 -6.61 14.97 -13.43
CA CYS A 67 -7.52 16.07 -13.10
C CYS A 67 -8.85 16.12 -13.88
N ASP A 68 -9.01 15.28 -14.91
CA ASP A 68 -10.27 15.15 -15.67
C ASP A 68 -10.67 13.69 -15.94
N VAL A 69 -10.59 12.83 -14.91
CA VAL A 69 -11.02 11.43 -15.03
C VAL A 69 -12.54 11.37 -15.08
N LYS A 70 -13.08 10.84 -16.18
CA LYS A 70 -14.52 10.67 -16.44
C LYS A 70 -14.71 9.61 -17.54
N PRO A 71 -15.92 9.06 -17.73
CA PRO A 71 -16.16 8.01 -18.72
C PRO A 71 -15.85 8.45 -20.16
N GLN A 72 -15.97 9.74 -20.49
CA GLN A 72 -15.63 10.28 -21.80
C GLN A 72 -14.12 10.22 -22.10
N ASN A 73 -13.29 10.24 -21.05
CA ASN A 73 -11.84 10.25 -21.14
C ASN A 73 -11.22 8.85 -20.90
N ILE A 74 -12.05 7.79 -20.89
CA ILE A 74 -11.60 6.40 -20.90
C ILE A 74 -12.02 5.81 -22.23
N LEU A 75 -11.07 5.73 -23.16
CA LEU A 75 -11.33 5.23 -24.51
C LEU A 75 -11.09 3.72 -24.59
N LEU A 76 -11.74 3.04 -25.53
CA LEU A 76 -11.74 1.58 -25.64
C LEU A 76 -11.21 1.16 -27.02
N ASP A 77 -10.13 0.38 -27.03
CA ASP A 77 -9.57 -0.21 -28.26
C ASP A 77 -10.46 -1.34 -28.82
N SER A 78 -10.10 -1.90 -29.97
CA SER A 78 -10.82 -3.02 -30.61
C SER A 78 -11.07 -4.24 -29.72
N LYS A 79 -10.27 -4.45 -28.67
CA LYS A 79 -10.38 -5.54 -27.68
C LYS A 79 -11.07 -5.10 -26.38
N TYR A 80 -11.72 -3.93 -26.38
CA TYR A 80 -12.30 -3.31 -25.19
C TYR A 80 -11.30 -3.08 -24.04
N GLN A 81 -10.01 -2.95 -24.35
CA GLN A 81 -9.03 -2.53 -23.36
C GLN A 81 -9.11 -1.02 -23.16
N PRO A 82 -9.14 -0.55 -21.91
CA PRO A 82 -9.27 0.86 -21.62
C PRO A 82 -7.94 1.59 -21.75
N ASN A 83 -8.00 2.80 -22.30
CA ASN A 83 -6.91 3.76 -22.38
C ASN A 83 -7.39 5.10 -21.80
N VAL A 84 -6.76 5.54 -20.72
CA VAL A 84 -7.00 6.86 -20.14
C VAL A 84 -6.44 7.91 -21.10
N ALA A 85 -7.28 8.88 -21.46
CA ALA A 85 -7.04 9.88 -22.49
C ALA A 85 -7.36 11.30 -22.00
N ASP A 86 -7.01 12.29 -22.82
CA ASP A 86 -7.19 13.73 -22.56
C ASP A 86 -6.44 14.25 -21.33
N PHE A 87 -5.15 14.48 -21.54
CA PHE A 87 -4.26 15.07 -20.55
C PHE A 87 -4.27 16.61 -20.58
N GLY A 88 -5.26 17.25 -21.22
CA GLY A 88 -5.28 18.71 -21.40
C GLY A 88 -5.37 19.51 -20.09
N LEU A 89 -5.85 18.87 -19.01
CA LEU A 89 -5.92 19.45 -17.66
C LEU A 89 -4.90 18.86 -16.68
N SER A 90 -4.05 17.95 -17.16
CA SER A 90 -3.10 17.23 -16.32
C SER A 90 -2.05 18.15 -15.72
N LYS A 91 -1.53 17.75 -14.56
CA LYS A 91 -0.54 18.53 -13.80
C LYS A 91 0.62 17.67 -13.37
N LEU A 92 1.83 18.16 -13.61
CA LEU A 92 3.06 17.54 -13.14
C LEU A 92 3.39 18.05 -11.74
N LEU A 93 3.74 17.15 -10.83
CA LEU A 93 4.30 17.48 -9.52
C LEU A 93 5.67 16.83 -9.36
N ASN A 94 6.66 17.66 -9.09
CA ASN A 94 7.96 17.22 -8.62
C ASN A 94 7.83 16.61 -7.22
N ARG A 95 8.35 15.40 -7.04
CA ARG A 95 8.33 14.70 -5.75
C ARG A 95 9.06 15.48 -4.64
N ASP A 96 10.04 16.29 -5.01
CA ASP A 96 10.87 17.08 -4.10
C ASP A 96 10.28 18.46 -3.74
N GLU A 97 9.32 18.99 -4.52
CA GLU A 97 8.78 20.35 -4.36
C GLU A 97 7.33 20.39 -3.86
N SER A 98 6.89 19.32 -3.18
CA SER A 98 5.52 19.12 -2.66
C SER A 98 4.95 20.22 -1.74
N LYS A 99 5.73 21.26 -1.40
CA LYS A 99 5.36 22.29 -0.43
C LYS A 99 4.80 23.59 -1.03
N ASN A 100 4.95 23.86 -2.34
CA ASN A 100 4.65 25.19 -2.90
C ASN A 100 3.83 25.20 -4.21
N LEU A 101 2.98 24.20 -4.46
CA LEU A 101 2.17 24.18 -5.68
C LEU A 101 0.80 24.83 -5.45
N SER A 102 0.79 26.17 -5.55
CA SER A 102 -0.44 26.93 -5.74
C SER A 102 -0.95 26.67 -7.15
N PHE A 103 -1.94 25.78 -7.29
CA PHE A 103 -2.61 25.58 -8.57
C PHE A 103 -3.49 26.80 -8.86
N SER A 104 -3.05 27.64 -9.81
CA SER A 104 -3.59 28.99 -10.01
C SER A 104 -5.03 29.06 -10.52
N ARG A 105 -5.70 27.93 -10.82
CA ARG A 105 -7.11 27.88 -11.24
C ARG A 105 -7.71 26.49 -11.12
N ILE A 106 -8.88 26.41 -10.48
CA ILE A 106 -9.76 25.23 -10.49
C ILE A 106 -10.14 24.93 -11.95
N ARG A 107 -9.83 23.72 -12.41
CA ARG A 107 -10.24 23.16 -13.72
C ARG A 107 -10.57 21.68 -13.55
N GLY A 108 -11.52 21.17 -14.31
CA GLY A 108 -12.02 19.79 -14.24
C GLY A 108 -13.50 19.73 -14.63
N THR A 109 -14.02 18.51 -14.81
CA THR A 109 -15.45 18.31 -15.12
C THR A 109 -16.29 18.26 -13.84
N ARG A 110 -17.27 19.18 -13.72
CA ARG A 110 -18.22 19.20 -12.60
C ARG A 110 -18.89 17.84 -12.45
N GLY A 111 -18.98 17.38 -11.21
CA GLY A 111 -19.54 16.09 -10.85
C GLY A 111 -18.51 14.99 -10.59
N TYR A 112 -17.39 15.01 -11.30
CA TYR A 112 -16.25 14.12 -11.03
C TYR A 112 -15.24 14.73 -10.06
N MET A 113 -15.25 16.06 -9.91
CA MET A 113 -14.30 16.78 -9.07
C MET A 113 -14.45 16.44 -7.58
N ALA A 114 -13.32 16.14 -6.93
CA ALA A 114 -13.25 15.93 -5.49
C ALA A 114 -13.62 17.21 -4.71
N PRO A 115 -14.21 17.09 -3.50
CA PRO A 115 -14.62 18.24 -2.69
C PRO A 115 -13.49 19.25 -2.47
N GLU A 116 -12.29 18.77 -2.11
CA GLU A 116 -11.14 19.65 -1.87
C GLU A 116 -10.70 20.42 -3.13
N TRP A 117 -10.91 19.84 -4.31
CA TRP A 117 -10.61 20.49 -5.57
C TRP A 117 -11.63 21.59 -5.87
N VAL A 118 -12.92 21.33 -5.61
CA VAL A 118 -14.01 22.32 -5.76
C VAL A 118 -13.82 23.49 -4.81
N TYR A 119 -13.36 23.23 -3.58
CA TYR A 119 -13.09 24.26 -2.58
C TYR A 119 -11.74 24.99 -2.75
N ASN A 120 -11.04 24.77 -3.87
CA ASN A 120 -9.73 25.37 -4.15
C ASN A 120 -8.66 25.08 -3.08
N LEU A 121 -8.78 23.94 -2.40
CA LEU A 121 -7.78 23.48 -1.42
C LEU A 121 -6.62 22.78 -2.16
N PRO A 122 -5.44 22.64 -1.52
CA PRO A 122 -4.33 21.90 -2.11
C PRO A 122 -4.76 20.48 -2.48
N ILE A 123 -4.45 20.08 -3.70
CA ILE A 123 -4.85 18.80 -4.30
C ILE A 123 -3.69 17.79 -4.26
N THR A 124 -4.04 16.51 -4.33
CA THR A 124 -3.08 15.40 -4.45
C THR A 124 -3.63 14.38 -5.45
N SER A 125 -2.94 13.25 -5.67
CA SER A 125 -3.47 12.12 -6.47
C SER A 125 -4.85 11.64 -6.04
N LYS A 126 -5.28 11.94 -4.81
CA LYS A 126 -6.59 11.56 -4.26
C LYS A 126 -7.79 12.21 -4.98
N VAL A 127 -7.55 13.24 -5.78
CA VAL A 127 -8.61 13.88 -6.56
C VAL A 127 -8.99 13.07 -7.81
N ASP A 128 -8.02 12.41 -8.42
CA ASP A 128 -8.24 11.44 -9.50
C ASP A 128 -8.87 10.15 -8.94
N VAL A 129 -8.48 9.74 -7.72
CA VAL A 129 -9.10 8.60 -7.02
C VAL A 129 -10.59 8.85 -6.82
N TYR A 130 -10.96 10.04 -6.34
CA TYR A 130 -12.37 10.42 -6.18
C TYR A 130 -13.12 10.39 -7.52
N SER A 131 -12.54 11.01 -8.55
CA SER A 131 -13.10 11.06 -9.90
C SER A 131 -13.33 9.65 -10.47
N TYR A 132 -12.34 8.76 -10.29
CA TYR A 132 -12.45 7.34 -10.65
C TYR A 132 -13.53 6.60 -9.85
N GLY A 133 -13.70 6.92 -8.57
CA GLY A 133 -14.80 6.40 -7.76
C GLY A 133 -16.18 6.73 -8.33
N ILE A 134 -16.37 7.96 -8.83
CA ILE A 134 -17.61 8.37 -9.52
C ILE A 134 -17.80 7.55 -10.80
N VAL A 135 -16.74 7.36 -11.62
CA VAL A 135 -16.79 6.49 -12.80
C VAL A 135 -17.26 5.07 -12.44
N LEU A 136 -16.75 4.49 -11.36
CA LEU A 136 -17.20 3.16 -10.91
C LEU A 136 -18.68 3.13 -10.52
N LEU A 137 -19.19 4.18 -9.84
CA LEU A 137 -20.61 4.27 -9.51
C LEU A 137 -21.46 4.37 -10.77
N GLU A 138 -21.04 5.10 -11.79
CA GLU A 138 -21.75 5.12 -13.08
C GLU A 138 -21.73 3.75 -13.77
N MET A 139 -20.59 3.05 -13.74
CA MET A 139 -20.47 1.70 -14.30
C MET A 139 -21.36 0.69 -13.58
N VAL A 140 -21.56 0.82 -12.26
CA VAL A 140 -22.45 -0.08 -11.51
C VAL A 140 -23.91 0.29 -11.72
N THR A 141 -24.25 1.57 -11.71
CA THR A 141 -25.65 2.00 -11.65
C THR A 141 -26.27 2.25 -13.03
N GLY A 142 -25.44 2.40 -14.08
CA GLY A 142 -25.88 2.79 -15.41
C GLY A 142 -26.39 4.23 -15.50
N ARG A 143 -26.27 5.02 -14.43
CA ARG A 143 -26.78 6.39 -14.36
C ARG A 143 -25.74 7.37 -14.86
N ASN A 144 -25.99 8.00 -16.01
CA ASN A 144 -25.14 9.04 -16.57
C ASN A 144 -25.35 10.37 -15.83
N LEU A 145 -24.27 10.94 -15.28
CA LEU A 145 -24.28 12.19 -14.50
C LEU A 145 -24.13 13.46 -15.35
N THR A 146 -23.87 13.33 -16.65
CA THR A 146 -23.61 14.45 -17.59
C THR A 146 -24.76 14.76 -18.56
N GLY A 147 -25.87 14.04 -18.47
CA GLY A 147 -27.10 14.30 -19.23
C GLY A 147 -27.17 13.52 -20.55
N GLY A 148 -28.19 12.67 -20.65
CA GLY A 148 -28.53 11.90 -21.85
C GLY A 148 -29.52 10.79 -21.55
N VAL A 149 -30.81 11.16 -21.51
CA VAL A 149 -32.02 10.32 -21.66
C VAL A 149 -32.05 8.97 -20.92
N LEU A 150 -32.47 8.96 -19.65
CA LEU A 150 -33.28 7.85 -19.08
C LEU A 150 -34.19 8.24 -17.88
N HIS A 151 -34.21 9.49 -17.39
CA HIS A 151 -35.27 9.95 -16.49
C HIS A 151 -35.51 11.47 -16.60
N PRO A 152 -36.76 11.98 -16.71
CA PRO A 152 -37.05 13.40 -17.01
C PRO A 152 -36.70 14.44 -15.93
N ASN A 153 -36.05 14.04 -14.82
CA ASN A 153 -35.87 14.89 -13.63
C ASN A 153 -34.42 15.04 -13.13
N PHE A 154 -33.40 14.66 -13.91
CA PHE A 154 -32.00 14.68 -13.45
C PHE A 154 -31.07 15.31 -14.50
N GLY A 155 -30.64 16.56 -14.27
CA GLY A 155 -29.70 17.35 -15.07
C GLY A 155 -28.38 17.65 -14.35
N GLY A 156 -27.26 17.25 -14.97
CA GLY A 156 -25.92 17.10 -14.40
C GLY A 156 -25.34 18.26 -13.58
N SER A 157 -25.68 18.30 -12.30
CA SER A 157 -25.16 19.28 -11.33
C SER A 157 -24.36 18.59 -10.22
N GLU A 158 -23.51 19.33 -9.49
CA GLU A 158 -22.78 18.83 -8.31
C GLU A 158 -23.74 18.20 -7.27
N GLN A 159 -24.97 18.73 -7.20
CA GLN A 159 -26.01 18.21 -6.34
C GLN A 159 -26.46 16.80 -6.75
N GLU A 160 -26.36 16.43 -8.02
CA GLU A 160 -26.72 15.09 -8.51
C GLU A 160 -25.66 14.05 -8.22
N ASN A 161 -24.40 14.44 -8.23
CA ASN A 161 -23.30 13.57 -7.84
C ASN A 161 -23.34 13.29 -6.35
N ARG A 162 -23.61 14.32 -5.53
CA ARG A 162 -23.94 14.12 -4.11
C ARG A 162 -25.18 13.24 -3.94
N ARG A 163 -26.19 13.35 -4.81
CA ARG A 163 -27.37 12.47 -4.77
C ARG A 163 -27.00 11.03 -5.13
N LEU A 164 -26.16 10.77 -6.13
CA LEU A 164 -25.74 9.42 -6.50
C LEU A 164 -24.90 8.79 -5.39
N THR A 165 -23.85 9.46 -4.92
CA THR A 165 -22.98 8.94 -3.86
C THR A 165 -23.75 8.73 -2.55
N SER A 166 -24.61 9.68 -2.17
CA SER A 166 -25.44 9.57 -0.97
C SER A 166 -26.47 8.46 -1.10
N TRP A 167 -27.13 8.34 -2.26
CA TRP A 167 -28.11 7.28 -2.51
C TRP A 167 -27.47 5.88 -2.46
N VAL A 168 -26.33 5.67 -3.12
CA VAL A 168 -25.63 4.37 -3.04
C VAL A 168 -25.17 4.10 -1.61
N ARG A 169 -24.64 5.11 -0.90
CA ARG A 169 -24.22 4.96 0.50
C ARG A 169 -25.39 4.62 1.43
N GLU A 170 -26.54 5.28 1.27
CA GLU A 170 -27.76 5.01 2.02
C GLU A 170 -28.23 3.56 1.82
N LYS A 171 -28.31 3.14 0.54
CA LYS A 171 -28.67 1.76 0.20
C LYS A 171 -27.70 0.75 0.78
N MET A 172 -26.40 1.02 0.70
CA MET A 172 -25.36 0.12 1.20
C MET A 172 -25.24 0.11 2.73
N ASN A 173 -25.73 1.13 3.45
CA ASN A 173 -25.70 1.19 4.92
C ASN A 173 -26.96 0.62 5.59
N ASN A 174 -27.94 0.13 4.84
CA ASN A 174 -29.16 -0.44 5.40
C ASN A 174 -28.93 -1.83 6.00
N GLU A 175 -28.37 -1.89 7.22
CA GLU A 175 -27.95 -3.12 7.92
C GLU A 175 -29.01 -4.23 7.98
N GLY A 176 -30.31 -3.88 7.92
CA GLY A 176 -31.41 -4.84 7.94
C GLY A 176 -31.64 -5.63 6.64
N VAL A 177 -30.99 -5.26 5.54
CA VAL A 177 -31.17 -5.91 4.22
C VAL A 177 -29.89 -6.67 3.85
N PRO A 178 -29.90 -7.91 3.35
CA PRO A 178 -28.68 -8.56 2.87
C PRO A 178 -27.96 -7.74 1.79
N VAL A 179 -26.62 -7.72 1.78
CA VAL A 179 -25.83 -6.99 0.76
C VAL A 179 -26.27 -7.37 -0.64
N ALA A 180 -26.54 -8.67 -0.87
CA ALA A 180 -27.26 -9.24 -2.02
C ALA A 180 -28.31 -8.30 -2.62
N ASN A 181 -29.31 -7.99 -1.80
CA ASN A 181 -30.49 -7.24 -2.22
C ASN A 181 -30.17 -5.75 -2.35
N ARG A 182 -29.26 -5.21 -1.52
CA ARG A 182 -28.82 -3.80 -1.64
C ARG A 182 -28.15 -3.54 -2.99
N ILE A 183 -27.29 -4.46 -3.45
CA ILE A 183 -26.65 -4.33 -4.77
C ILE A 183 -27.67 -4.52 -5.88
N GLU A 184 -28.60 -5.47 -5.72
CA GLU A 184 -29.69 -5.66 -6.67
C GLU A 184 -30.49 -4.37 -6.90
N GLU A 185 -30.75 -3.59 -5.85
CA GLU A 185 -31.47 -2.30 -5.97
C GLU A 185 -30.68 -1.21 -6.70
N ILE A 186 -29.34 -1.25 -6.67
CA ILE A 186 -28.51 -0.19 -7.25
C ILE A 186 -27.94 -0.51 -8.62
N LYS A 187 -27.84 -1.79 -8.98
CA LYS A 187 -27.16 -2.21 -10.21
C LYS A 187 -27.93 -1.75 -11.44
N ASP A 188 -27.20 -1.63 -12.53
CA ASP A 188 -27.76 -1.40 -13.86
C ASP A 188 -28.52 -2.64 -14.33
N HIS A 189 -29.84 -2.53 -14.38
CA HIS A 189 -30.73 -3.62 -14.80
C HIS A 189 -30.79 -3.78 -16.33
N SER A 190 -30.23 -2.84 -17.08
CA SER A 190 -30.15 -2.95 -18.55
C SER A 190 -29.02 -3.88 -19.02
N VAL A 191 -28.13 -4.29 -18.11
CA VAL A 191 -27.00 -5.17 -18.45
C VAL A 191 -27.46 -6.60 -18.57
N GLU A 192 -27.44 -7.11 -19.80
CA GLU A 192 -27.66 -8.53 -20.10
C GLU A 192 -26.40 -9.36 -19.76
N GLY A 193 -26.59 -10.61 -19.34
CA GLY A 193 -25.52 -11.59 -19.12
C GLY A 193 -25.35 -12.08 -17.68
N GLU A 194 -24.40 -13.01 -17.49
CA GLU A 194 -24.15 -13.62 -16.19
C GLU A 194 -23.69 -12.59 -15.15
N TYR A 195 -24.48 -12.51 -14.09
CA TYR A 195 -24.25 -11.61 -12.97
C TYR A 195 -23.16 -12.17 -12.05
N VAL A 196 -21.94 -11.63 -12.16
CA VAL A 196 -20.82 -12.04 -11.30
C VAL A 196 -20.85 -11.23 -10.01
N TRP A 197 -21.66 -11.67 -9.04
CA TRP A 197 -21.89 -11.03 -7.74
C TRP A 197 -20.61 -10.43 -7.11
N ASN A 198 -19.57 -11.25 -6.94
CA ASN A 198 -18.32 -10.85 -6.28
C ASN A 198 -17.62 -9.67 -6.96
N LYS A 199 -17.76 -9.55 -8.29
CA LYS A 199 -17.15 -8.45 -9.07
C LYS A 199 -17.91 -7.15 -8.86
N VAL A 200 -19.24 -7.19 -8.88
CA VAL A 200 -20.08 -6.00 -8.67
C VAL A 200 -19.97 -5.51 -7.23
N GLU A 201 -19.95 -6.44 -6.26
CA GLU A 201 -19.69 -6.11 -4.85
C GLU A 201 -18.33 -5.42 -4.67
N ALA A 202 -17.28 -5.93 -5.32
CA ALA A 202 -15.97 -5.30 -5.29
C ALA A 202 -15.98 -3.89 -5.90
N LEU A 203 -16.66 -3.70 -7.05
CA LEU A 203 -16.79 -2.38 -7.68
C LEU A 203 -17.48 -1.39 -6.75
N VAL A 204 -18.59 -1.78 -6.11
CA VAL A 204 -19.33 -0.92 -5.18
C VAL A 204 -18.48 -0.56 -3.95
N ALA A 205 -17.85 -1.56 -3.33
CA ALA A 205 -17.03 -1.34 -2.14
C ALA A 205 -15.84 -0.40 -2.43
N VAL A 206 -15.14 -0.64 -3.53
CA VAL A 206 -14.02 0.21 -3.97
C VAL A 206 -14.51 1.61 -4.33
N ALA A 207 -15.62 1.72 -5.07
CA ALA A 207 -16.19 3.01 -5.44
C ALA A 207 -16.51 3.86 -4.22
N LEU A 208 -17.20 3.30 -3.22
CA LEU A 208 -17.56 3.99 -1.98
C LEU A 208 -16.34 4.46 -1.18
N GLN A 209 -15.25 3.70 -1.19
CA GLN A 209 -14.01 4.10 -0.54
C GLN A 209 -13.28 5.20 -1.32
N CYS A 210 -13.29 5.13 -2.65
CA CYS A 210 -12.73 6.16 -3.52
C CYS A 210 -13.47 7.51 -3.39
N VAL A 211 -14.79 7.50 -3.17
CA VAL A 211 -15.61 8.72 -2.99
C VAL A 211 -15.77 9.15 -1.53
N ALA A 212 -14.85 8.74 -0.63
CA ALA A 212 -14.84 9.25 0.74
C ALA A 212 -14.65 10.78 0.75
N GLU A 213 -15.38 11.48 1.63
CA GLU A 213 -15.27 12.94 1.77
C GLU A 213 -13.84 13.32 2.20
N ASP A 214 -13.29 12.61 3.18
CA ASP A 214 -11.90 12.75 3.58
C ASP A 214 -10.95 12.06 2.58
N ARG A 215 -10.10 12.85 1.94
CA ARG A 215 -9.07 12.39 1.00
C ARG A 215 -8.04 11.44 1.63
N TYR A 216 -7.85 11.45 2.94
CA TYR A 216 -6.91 10.55 3.62
C TYR A 216 -7.48 9.13 3.76
N GLU A 217 -8.80 8.98 3.75
CA GLU A 217 -9.48 7.67 3.79
C GLU A 217 -9.52 6.97 2.42
N ARG A 218 -9.41 7.76 1.34
CA ARG A 218 -9.37 7.24 -0.04
C ARG A 218 -8.12 6.37 -0.25
N PRO A 219 -8.20 5.22 -0.94
CA PRO A 219 -7.04 4.41 -1.27
C PRO A 219 -6.10 5.10 -2.27
N THR A 220 -4.90 4.57 -2.49
CA THR A 220 -4.09 4.90 -3.68
C THR A 220 -4.60 4.12 -4.89
N MET A 221 -4.28 4.55 -6.12
CA MET A 221 -4.73 3.83 -7.31
C MET A 221 -4.11 2.43 -7.43
N ARG A 222 -2.89 2.19 -6.92
CA ARG A 222 -2.37 0.84 -6.79
C ARG A 222 -3.18 -0.02 -5.82
N GLN A 223 -3.55 0.52 -4.66
CA GLN A 223 -4.42 -0.18 -3.71
C GLN A 223 -5.78 -0.50 -4.36
N VAL A 224 -6.34 0.43 -5.15
CA VAL A 224 -7.56 0.18 -5.93
C VAL A 224 -7.40 -1.02 -6.88
N VAL A 225 -6.28 -1.09 -7.62
CA VAL A 225 -5.98 -2.24 -8.50
C VAL A 225 -5.88 -3.54 -7.70
N GLU A 226 -5.20 -3.51 -6.55
CA GLU A 226 -5.04 -4.66 -5.65
C GLU A 226 -6.39 -5.11 -5.05
N MET A 227 -7.25 -4.18 -4.63
CA MET A 227 -8.58 -4.47 -4.10
C MET A 227 -9.47 -5.11 -5.17
N LEU A 228 -9.49 -4.56 -6.39
CA LEU A 228 -10.27 -5.13 -7.49
C LEU A 228 -9.75 -6.51 -7.91
N ARG A 229 -8.43 -6.75 -7.86
CA ARG A 229 -7.85 -8.08 -8.12
C ARG A 229 -8.05 -9.08 -6.98
N GLY A 230 -7.92 -8.61 -5.73
CA GLY A 230 -7.95 -9.40 -4.49
C GLY A 230 -9.32 -10.01 -4.20
N SER A 231 -10.38 -9.46 -4.78
CA SER A 231 -11.72 -10.08 -4.80
C SER A 231 -11.76 -11.41 -5.57
N SER A 232 -10.66 -11.85 -6.19
CA SER A 232 -10.52 -13.18 -6.80
C SER A 232 -9.88 -14.27 -5.91
N LYS A 233 -9.41 -13.98 -4.68
CA LYS A 233 -9.05 -14.97 -3.63
C LYS A 233 -8.51 -14.26 -2.38
N ALA A 234 -9.11 -14.52 -1.22
CA ALA A 234 -8.65 -14.03 0.07
C ALA A 234 -7.30 -14.65 0.47
N ASN A 235 -6.21 -13.89 0.35
CA ASN A 235 -5.01 -14.06 1.17
C ASN A 235 -4.66 -12.70 1.78
N ARG A 236 -4.69 -12.61 3.12
CA ARG A 236 -4.53 -11.34 3.88
C ARG A 236 -3.06 -11.09 4.21
N ASP A 237 -2.22 -11.06 3.18
CA ASP A 237 -0.84 -10.64 3.31
C ASP A 237 -0.81 -9.10 3.20
N LEU A 238 -0.49 -8.40 4.28
CA LEU A 238 -0.31 -6.94 4.24
C LEU A 238 1.06 -6.65 3.60
N HIS A 239 1.05 -6.16 2.37
CA HIS A 239 2.29 -5.96 1.61
C HIS A 239 3.02 -4.63 1.89
N GLN A 240 2.40 -3.65 2.56
CA GLN A 240 3.11 -2.45 3.02
C GLN A 240 2.31 -1.68 4.05
N VAL A 241 2.94 -1.20 5.12
CA VAL A 241 2.27 -0.34 6.11
C VAL A 241 3.14 0.87 6.43
N ALA A 242 2.61 2.07 6.16
CA ALA A 242 3.17 3.35 6.55
C ALA A 242 2.14 4.10 7.39
N PHE A 243 2.52 4.57 8.59
CA PHE A 243 1.61 5.28 9.51
C PHE A 243 2.15 6.68 9.86
N PRO A 244 1.28 7.68 10.13
CA PRO A 244 1.72 8.99 10.59
C PRO A 244 2.10 9.00 12.09
N SER A 245 3.32 9.47 12.35
CA SER A 245 3.84 10.28 13.48
C SER A 245 3.45 10.03 14.96
N SER A 246 2.80 8.94 15.37
CA SER A 246 2.68 8.63 16.82
C SER A 246 2.63 7.14 17.15
N ASN A 247 3.00 6.77 18.39
CA ASN A 247 3.23 5.42 18.90
C ASN A 247 2.22 4.36 18.38
N VAL A 248 2.62 3.55 17.40
CA VAL A 248 1.74 2.52 16.81
C VAL A 248 2.03 1.14 17.40
N ASN A 249 0.98 0.49 17.89
CA ASN A 249 0.99 -0.93 18.26
C ASN A 249 0.59 -1.79 17.05
N CYS A 250 1.54 -2.12 16.17
CA CYS A 250 1.26 -2.91 14.98
C CYS A 250 1.02 -4.40 15.32
N LEU A 251 -0.14 -4.93 14.93
CA LEU A 251 -0.52 -6.34 15.05
C LEU A 251 -0.51 -6.91 16.49
N THR A 252 -0.98 -6.13 17.47
CA THR A 252 -1.31 -6.69 18.79
C THR A 252 -2.52 -7.63 18.64
N SER A 253 -2.34 -8.90 18.97
CA SER A 253 -3.41 -9.90 18.89
C SER A 253 -3.54 -10.60 20.23
N ARG A 254 -4.79 -10.66 20.74
CA ARG A 254 -5.19 -11.59 21.81
C ARG A 254 -5.63 -12.95 21.25
N SER A 255 -5.75 -13.08 19.92
CA SER A 255 -6.20 -14.30 19.25
C SER A 255 -5.05 -15.27 18.96
N SER A 256 -5.33 -16.56 19.15
CA SER A 256 -4.36 -17.62 19.38
C SER A 256 -4.03 -18.48 18.15
N LYS A 257 -4.54 -18.17 16.94
CA LYS A 257 -4.52 -19.13 15.81
C LYS A 257 -4.09 -18.64 14.42
N ALA A 258 -3.77 -17.36 14.21
CA ALA A 258 -3.39 -16.87 12.87
C ALA A 258 -1.88 -16.58 12.78
N ASN A 259 -1.20 -17.22 11.81
CA ASN A 259 0.11 -16.80 11.33
C ASN A 259 -0.03 -15.44 10.63
N ARG A 260 0.96 -14.57 10.79
CA ARG A 260 0.94 -13.23 10.19
C ARG A 260 2.36 -12.85 9.83
N ASP A 261 2.56 -12.59 8.55
CA ASP A 261 3.84 -12.18 8.01
C ASP A 261 3.77 -10.71 7.63
N LEU A 262 4.87 -10.00 7.87
CA LEU A 262 4.98 -8.58 7.58
C LEU A 262 6.20 -8.35 6.70
N HIS A 263 5.96 -7.90 5.48
CA HIS A 263 7.02 -7.80 4.47
C HIS A 263 7.87 -6.54 4.63
N GLN A 264 7.25 -5.37 4.86
CA GLN A 264 7.98 -4.12 5.00
C GLN A 264 7.26 -3.15 5.93
N VAL A 265 8.01 -2.47 6.80
CA VAL A 265 7.49 -1.44 7.70
C VAL A 265 8.40 -0.22 7.69
N ALA A 266 7.82 0.97 7.50
CA ALA A 266 8.50 2.26 7.50
C ALA A 266 7.85 3.23 8.50
N PHE A 267 8.63 3.81 9.42
CA PHE A 267 8.12 4.72 10.46
C PHE A 267 8.91 6.04 10.54
N PRO A 268 8.27 7.23 10.48
CA PRO A 268 9.05 8.46 10.41
C PRO A 268 9.55 9.05 11.74
N SER A 269 8.96 8.76 12.92
CA SER A 269 9.28 9.62 14.08
C SER A 269 9.00 9.16 15.53
N SER A 270 8.57 7.92 15.83
CA SER A 270 8.21 7.55 17.23
C SER A 270 8.52 6.11 17.63
N ASN A 271 8.46 5.80 18.94
CA ASN A 271 8.80 4.50 19.50
C ASN A 271 7.79 3.44 19.02
N VAL A 272 8.27 2.33 18.46
CA VAL A 272 7.41 1.29 17.88
C VAL A 272 7.55 -0.06 18.58
N ASN A 273 6.40 -0.67 18.88
CA ASN A 273 6.28 -2.05 19.35
C ASN A 273 5.70 -2.93 18.23
N CYS A 274 6.57 -3.51 17.40
CA CYS A 274 6.15 -4.40 16.31
C CYS A 274 5.99 -5.85 16.78
N LEU A 275 4.86 -6.48 16.44
CA LEU A 275 4.63 -7.92 16.60
C LEU A 275 4.79 -8.42 18.05
N THR A 276 4.44 -7.59 19.04
CA THR A 276 4.37 -8.04 20.43
C THR A 276 3.23 -9.05 20.60
N SER A 277 3.50 -10.17 21.29
CA SER A 277 2.50 -11.23 21.50
C SER A 277 2.60 -11.81 22.89
N ARG A 278 1.42 -12.08 23.48
CA ARG A 278 1.26 -12.90 24.68
C ARG A 278 0.90 -14.36 24.36
N SER A 279 0.70 -14.70 23.08
CA SER A 279 0.25 -16.03 22.63
C SER A 279 1.40 -17.01 22.44
N SER A 280 1.13 -18.32 22.62
CA SER A 280 2.11 -19.40 22.67
C SER A 280 2.19 -20.32 21.46
N LYS A 281 1.48 -20.01 20.37
CA LYS A 281 1.35 -20.96 19.25
C LYS A 281 1.42 -20.37 17.82
N ALA A 282 1.75 -19.09 17.64
CA ALA A 282 1.76 -18.46 16.31
C ALA A 282 3.18 -18.04 15.90
N ASN A 283 3.65 -18.55 14.75
CA ASN A 283 4.87 -18.10 14.09
C ASN A 283 4.65 -16.72 13.46
N ARG A 284 5.71 -15.93 13.40
CA ARG A 284 5.65 -14.55 12.90
C ARG A 284 6.98 -14.20 12.27
N ASP A 285 6.94 -13.91 10.98
CA ASP A 285 8.13 -13.53 10.24
C ASP A 285 8.05 -12.06 9.84
N LEU A 286 9.19 -11.38 9.98
CA LEU A 286 9.33 -9.97 9.65
C LEU A 286 10.48 -9.84 8.65
N HIS A 287 10.16 -9.47 7.41
CA HIS A 287 11.15 -9.48 6.35
C HIS A 287 12.02 -8.22 6.37
N GLN A 288 11.43 -7.03 6.51
CA GLN A 288 12.19 -5.79 6.50
C GLN A 288 11.62 -4.72 7.44
N VAL A 289 12.50 -4.09 8.21
CA VAL A 289 12.20 -2.90 9.02
C VAL A 289 13.13 -1.77 8.60
N ALA A 290 12.56 -0.64 8.20
CA ALA A 290 13.31 0.55 7.83
C ALA A 290 12.87 1.78 8.66
N PHE A 291 13.84 2.40 9.33
CA PHE A 291 13.79 3.68 10.03
C PHE A 291 12.91 3.79 11.28
N PRO A 292 13.57 3.96 12.43
CA PRO A 292 13.04 4.80 13.51
C PRO A 292 14.07 5.87 13.95
N SER A 293 13.59 7.09 14.16
CA SER A 293 14.36 8.14 14.84
C SER A 293 14.41 7.98 16.38
N SER A 294 13.80 6.89 16.91
CA SER A 294 13.63 6.59 18.34
C SER A 294 13.58 5.08 18.62
N ASN A 295 13.54 4.64 19.89
CA ASN A 295 13.82 3.25 20.29
C ASN A 295 12.81 2.26 19.67
N VAL A 296 13.30 1.11 19.19
CA VAL A 296 12.45 0.05 18.61
C VAL A 296 12.56 -1.28 19.35
N ASN A 297 11.39 -1.85 19.64
CA ASN A 297 11.22 -3.18 20.21
C ASN A 297 10.55 -4.10 19.17
N CYS A 298 11.36 -4.80 18.37
CA CYS A 298 10.85 -5.76 17.37
C CYS A 298 10.80 -7.18 17.93
N LEU A 299 9.67 -7.86 17.71
CA LEU A 299 9.52 -9.29 17.99
C LEU A 299 9.83 -9.66 19.46
N THR A 300 9.48 -8.80 20.41
CA THR A 300 9.57 -9.12 21.84
C THR A 300 8.46 -10.11 22.24
N SER A 301 8.80 -11.11 23.07
CA SER A 301 7.86 -12.15 23.48
C SER A 301 8.05 -12.56 24.93
N ARG A 302 6.93 -12.82 25.62
CA ARG A 302 6.90 -13.52 26.91
C ARG A 302 6.66 -15.03 26.77
N SER A 303 6.58 -15.53 25.54
CA SER A 303 6.04 -16.85 25.21
C SER A 303 7.10 -17.89 24.85
N SER A 304 6.78 -19.17 25.05
CA SER A 304 7.75 -20.28 25.15
C SER A 304 7.87 -21.22 23.95
N LYS A 305 7.08 -21.08 22.88
CA LYS A 305 6.97 -22.13 21.82
C LYS A 305 6.81 -21.63 20.37
N ALA A 306 7.06 -20.36 20.07
CA ALA A 306 6.89 -19.82 18.70
C ALA A 306 8.22 -19.37 18.10
N ASN A 307 8.54 -19.87 16.90
CA ASN A 307 9.69 -19.45 16.11
C ASN A 307 9.43 -18.06 15.51
N ARG A 308 10.49 -17.30 15.32
CA ARG A 308 10.43 -15.93 14.83
C ARG A 308 11.69 -15.61 14.05
N ASP A 309 11.51 -15.29 12.79
CA ASP A 309 12.62 -14.94 11.93
C ASP A 309 12.53 -13.47 11.53
N LEU A 310 13.70 -12.82 11.55
CA LEU A 310 13.85 -11.43 11.16
C LEU A 310 14.89 -11.38 10.05
N HIS A 311 14.47 -11.06 8.84
CA HIS A 311 15.36 -11.13 7.69
C HIS A 311 16.27 -9.91 7.57
N GLN A 312 15.74 -8.69 7.73
CA GLN A 312 16.53 -7.48 7.58
C GLN A 312 16.09 -6.33 8.48
N VAL A 313 17.05 -5.66 9.11
CA VAL A 313 16.87 -4.41 9.83
C VAL A 313 17.83 -3.36 9.28
N ALA A 314 17.30 -2.21 8.86
CA ALA A 314 18.10 -1.11 8.34
C ALA A 314 17.75 0.23 9.02
N PHE A 315 18.79 0.96 9.43
CA PHE A 315 18.78 2.38 9.85
C PHE A 315 17.99 2.78 11.10
N PRO A 316 18.40 2.37 12.31
CA PRO A 316 17.98 3.02 13.54
C PRO A 316 18.97 4.14 13.95
N SER A 317 18.46 5.35 14.18
CA SER A 317 19.27 6.44 14.74
C SER A 317 19.40 6.37 16.28
N SER A 318 18.81 5.35 16.91
CA SER A 318 18.67 5.17 18.37
C SER A 318 18.60 3.67 18.75
N ASN A 319 18.56 3.33 20.05
CA ASN A 319 18.79 1.95 20.50
C ASN A 319 17.74 0.95 19.97
N VAL A 320 18.20 -0.23 19.55
CA VAL A 320 17.35 -1.32 19.05
C VAL A 320 17.42 -2.56 19.92
N ASN A 321 16.24 -3.06 20.32
CA ASN A 321 16.06 -4.35 20.96
C ASN A 321 15.32 -5.31 20.02
N CYS A 322 16.06 -6.16 19.31
CA CYS A 322 15.49 -7.16 18.41
C CYS A 322 15.51 -8.55 19.04
N LEU A 323 14.40 -9.28 18.89
CA LEU A 323 14.30 -10.70 19.25
C LEU A 323 14.69 -10.98 20.72
N THR A 324 14.33 -10.07 21.65
CA THR A 324 14.57 -10.28 23.08
C THR A 324 13.53 -11.22 23.70
N SER A 325 13.93 -12.07 24.65
CA SER A 325 13.01 -13.02 25.30
C SER A 325 13.38 -13.40 26.72
N ARG A 326 12.34 -13.73 27.49
CA ARG A 326 12.44 -14.33 28.83
C ARG A 326 12.25 -15.85 28.83
N SER A 327 12.08 -16.50 27.67
CA SER A 327 11.63 -17.89 27.56
C SER A 327 12.67 -18.87 26.99
N SER A 328 12.41 -20.18 27.17
CA SER A 328 13.42 -21.24 27.21
C SER A 328 13.48 -22.23 26.04
N LYS A 329 12.60 -22.18 25.03
CA LYS A 329 12.46 -23.28 24.02
C LYS A 329 12.14 -22.87 22.56
N ALA A 330 12.41 -21.64 22.13
CA ALA A 330 12.06 -21.19 20.77
C ALA A 330 13.31 -20.79 19.97
N ASN A 331 13.42 -21.31 18.74
CA ASN A 331 14.49 -20.95 17.79
C ASN A 331 14.22 -19.58 17.18
N ARG A 332 15.29 -18.85 16.85
CA ARG A 332 15.22 -17.48 16.35
C ARG A 332 16.41 -17.19 15.46
N ASP A 333 16.12 -16.83 14.23
CA ASP A 333 17.15 -16.52 13.27
C ASP A 333 17.07 -15.04 12.86
N LEU A 334 18.24 -14.42 12.83
CA LEU A 334 18.40 -13.03 12.40
C LEU A 334 19.36 -13.03 11.22
N HIS A 335 18.84 -12.75 10.03
CA HIS A 335 19.64 -12.89 8.82
C HIS A 335 20.56 -11.69 8.58
N GLN A 336 20.05 -10.46 8.71
CA GLN A 336 20.86 -9.27 8.44
C GLN A 336 20.51 -8.08 9.35
N VAL A 337 21.55 -7.42 9.89
CA VAL A 337 21.44 -6.13 10.58
C VAL A 337 22.41 -5.15 9.94
N ALA A 338 21.90 -3.98 9.50
CA ALA A 338 22.70 -2.98 8.83
C ALA A 338 22.54 -1.58 9.47
N PHE A 339 23.67 -0.93 9.74
CA PHE A 339 23.80 0.51 10.03
C PHE A 339 23.09 1.07 11.27
N PRO A 340 23.37 0.59 12.50
CA PRO A 340 22.93 1.29 13.70
C PRO A 340 23.89 2.43 14.07
N SER A 341 23.35 3.65 14.28
CA SER A 341 24.15 4.78 14.76
C SER A 341 24.36 4.77 16.30
N SER A 342 23.77 3.80 17.01
CA SER A 342 23.75 3.68 18.48
C SER A 342 23.62 2.21 18.94
N ASN A 343 23.60 1.94 20.25
CA ASN A 343 23.76 0.58 20.78
C ASN A 343 22.66 -0.40 20.30
N VAL A 344 23.07 -1.61 19.91
CA VAL A 344 22.15 -2.69 19.48
C VAL A 344 22.22 -3.88 20.41
N ASN A 345 21.07 -4.31 20.91
CA ASN A 345 20.90 -5.56 21.66
C ASN A 345 20.11 -6.57 20.80
N CYS A 346 20.82 -7.51 20.18
CA CYS A 346 20.21 -8.57 19.36
C CYS A 346 20.27 -9.93 20.05
N LEU A 347 19.18 -10.70 19.95
CA LEU A 347 19.11 -12.11 20.38
C LEU A 347 19.43 -12.32 21.88
N THR A 348 19.15 -11.32 22.71
CA THR A 348 19.43 -11.36 24.16
C THR A 348 18.38 -12.21 24.90
N SER A 349 18.84 -13.13 25.76
CA SER A 349 17.96 -14.00 26.53
C SER A 349 18.52 -14.39 27.88
N ARG A 350 17.64 -14.67 28.83
CA ARG A 350 18.00 -15.18 30.16
C ARG A 350 18.04 -16.71 30.25
N SER A 351 17.89 -17.46 29.15
CA SER A 351 17.59 -18.91 29.19
C SER A 351 18.50 -19.83 28.35
N SER A 352 18.38 -21.15 28.60
CA SER A 352 19.43 -22.18 28.46
C SER A 352 19.29 -23.23 27.35
N LYS A 353 18.25 -23.21 26.49
CA LYS A 353 17.95 -24.33 25.57
C LYS A 353 17.38 -23.93 24.18
N ALA A 354 17.87 -22.85 23.57
CA ALA A 354 17.40 -22.41 22.25
C ALA A 354 18.59 -22.17 21.30
N ASN A 355 18.50 -22.69 20.08
CA ASN A 355 19.46 -22.41 18.99
C ASN A 355 19.19 -21.02 18.43
N ARG A 356 20.26 -20.32 18.03
CA ARG A 356 20.20 -18.95 17.53
C ARG A 356 21.30 -18.73 16.51
N ASP A 357 20.89 -18.35 15.31
CA ASP A 357 21.81 -18.09 14.23
C ASP A 357 21.74 -16.61 13.85
N LEU A 358 22.92 -15.98 13.81
CA LEU A 358 23.09 -14.61 13.33
C LEU A 358 23.95 -14.67 12.06
N HIS A 359 23.34 -14.41 10.91
CA HIS A 359 24.04 -14.63 9.65
C HIS A 359 24.96 -13.46 9.27
N GLN A 360 24.51 -12.21 9.38
CA GLN A 360 25.33 -11.06 8.99
C GLN A 360 25.06 -9.81 9.84
N VAL A 361 26.13 -9.15 10.29
CA VAL A 361 26.10 -7.85 10.96
C VAL A 361 27.05 -6.88 10.24
N ALA A 362 26.53 -5.71 9.86
CA ALA A 362 27.28 -4.72 9.12
C ALA A 362 27.21 -3.32 9.78
N PHE A 363 28.40 -2.73 9.99
CA PHE A 363 28.62 -1.28 10.23
C PHE A 363 27.94 -0.63 11.45
N PRO A 364 28.26 -1.03 12.69
CA PRO A 364 27.90 -0.24 13.86
C PRO A 364 28.90 0.91 14.08
N SER A 365 28.39 2.13 14.30
CA SER A 365 29.23 3.26 14.77
C SER A 365 29.39 3.31 16.29
N SER A 366 28.91 2.28 17.03
CA SER A 366 28.90 2.21 18.50
C SER A 366 28.80 0.75 19.00
N ASN A 367 28.81 0.52 20.32
CA ASN A 367 28.85 -0.83 20.91
C ASN A 367 27.67 -1.73 20.50
N VAL A 368 27.96 -2.98 20.12
CA VAL A 368 26.96 -4.01 19.80
C VAL A 368 27.03 -5.15 20.80
N ASN A 369 25.89 -5.49 21.42
CA ASN A 369 25.73 -6.67 22.27
C ASN A 369 24.91 -7.74 21.54
N CYS A 370 25.57 -8.70 20.91
CA CYS A 370 24.93 -9.82 20.23
C CYS A 370 25.01 -11.12 21.03
N LEU A 371 24.02 -12.00 20.89
CA LEU A 371 24.04 -13.39 21.37
C LEU A 371 24.27 -13.55 22.89
N THR A 372 23.92 -12.53 23.68
CA THR A 372 24.12 -12.56 25.13
C THR A 372 23.15 -13.55 25.81
N SER A 373 23.72 -14.45 26.61
CA SER A 373 22.97 -15.44 27.39
C SER A 373 23.66 -15.74 28.70
N ARG A 374 22.86 -15.98 29.75
CA ARG A 374 23.35 -16.38 31.08
C ARG A 374 23.65 -17.89 31.20
N SER A 375 23.57 -18.66 30.10
CA SER A 375 23.65 -20.13 30.14
C SER A 375 24.68 -20.71 29.17
N SER A 376 25.37 -21.75 29.64
CA SER A 376 26.45 -22.47 28.97
C SER A 376 26.03 -23.60 28.00
N LYS A 377 24.74 -23.80 27.75
CA LYS A 377 24.20 -24.99 27.02
C LYS A 377 23.49 -24.67 25.70
N ALA A 378 23.61 -23.46 25.18
CA ALA A 378 22.97 -23.05 23.93
C ALA A 378 23.99 -22.96 22.79
N ASN A 379 23.71 -23.60 21.66
CA ASN A 379 24.48 -23.42 20.40
C ASN A 379 24.21 -22.02 19.84
N ARG A 380 25.28 -21.38 19.36
CA ARG A 380 25.27 -20.00 18.86
C ARG A 380 26.26 -19.92 17.71
N ASP A 381 25.75 -19.67 16.51
CA ASP A 381 26.57 -19.57 15.32
C ASP A 381 26.51 -18.13 14.75
N LEU A 382 27.68 -17.57 14.47
CA LEU A 382 27.85 -16.25 13.87
C LEU A 382 28.61 -16.41 12.55
N HIS A 383 27.95 -16.12 11.44
CA HIS A 383 28.50 -16.46 10.13
C HIS A 383 29.37 -15.36 9.50
N GLN A 384 29.07 -14.07 9.69
CA GLN A 384 29.86 -12.97 9.11
C GLN A 384 29.70 -11.64 9.87
N VAL A 385 30.82 -10.91 10.07
CA VAL A 385 30.85 -9.56 10.69
C VAL A 385 31.80 -8.64 9.92
N ALA A 386 31.39 -7.38 9.67
CA ALA A 386 32.23 -6.35 9.03
C ALA A 386 32.38 -5.09 9.92
N PHE A 387 33.61 -4.58 10.09
CA PHE A 387 33.98 -3.48 10.99
C PHE A 387 34.72 -2.34 10.29
N PRO A 388 34.48 -1.07 10.68
CA PRO A 388 35.46 -0.02 10.40
C PRO A 388 36.11 0.65 11.62
N SER A 389 35.50 0.73 12.82
CA SER A 389 36.05 1.64 13.86
C SER A 389 35.52 1.58 15.31
N SER A 390 34.85 0.52 15.82
CA SER A 390 34.37 0.53 17.23
C SER A 390 34.42 -0.81 17.98
N ASN A 391 34.48 -0.74 19.32
CA ASN A 391 34.57 -1.86 20.25
C ASN A 391 33.29 -2.73 20.24
N VAL A 392 33.44 -4.05 20.06
CA VAL A 392 32.34 -5.01 20.15
C VAL A 392 32.53 -5.91 21.36
N ASN A 393 31.57 -5.86 22.30
CA ASN A 393 31.60 -6.68 23.51
C ASN A 393 30.81 -7.97 23.30
N PHE A 394 31.51 -9.06 23.01
CA PHE A 394 30.93 -10.40 23.08
C PHE A 394 30.91 -10.85 24.55
N LEU A 395 29.81 -10.62 25.26
CA LEU A 395 29.64 -11.12 26.63
C LEU A 395 29.41 -12.64 26.63
N ILE A 396 30.51 -13.39 26.61
CA ILE A 396 30.56 -14.85 26.66
C ILE A 396 30.74 -15.29 28.11
N ARG A 397 29.65 -15.71 28.78
CA ARG A 397 29.80 -16.55 29.97
C ARG A 397 29.64 -18.02 29.56
N ARG A 398 30.78 -18.70 29.44
CA ARG A 398 31.00 -20.16 29.36
C ARG A 398 30.22 -20.91 28.27
N SER A 399 30.50 -20.72 26.98
CA SER A 399 30.30 -21.76 25.95
C SER A 399 30.80 -21.28 24.58
N ALA A 400 31.32 -22.21 23.76
CA ALA A 400 31.99 -21.96 22.49
C ALA A 400 31.06 -21.31 21.44
N VAL A 401 31.57 -20.29 20.75
CA VAL A 401 30.97 -19.66 19.56
C VAL A 401 31.83 -20.06 18.36
N ARG A 402 31.24 -20.57 17.28
CA ARG A 402 31.94 -20.71 16.00
C ARG A 402 31.79 -19.40 15.22
N ILE A 403 32.90 -18.78 14.88
CA ILE A 403 32.96 -17.56 14.05
C ILE A 403 33.46 -17.96 12.66
N GLY A 404 32.67 -17.69 11.63
CA GLY A 404 33.05 -17.87 10.22
C GLY A 404 33.72 -16.62 9.65
N SER A 405 34.95 -16.77 9.14
CA SER A 405 35.75 -15.81 8.34
C SER A 405 35.87 -14.35 8.86
N TYR A 406 37.11 -13.95 9.16
CA TYR A 406 37.49 -12.57 9.46
C TYR A 406 37.93 -11.83 8.19
N LEU A 407 37.47 -10.59 8.01
CA LEU A 407 38.15 -9.58 7.19
C LEU A 407 38.64 -8.51 8.16
N ASN A 408 39.91 -8.59 8.58
CA ASN A 408 40.49 -7.63 9.51
C ASN A 408 41.73 -6.96 8.90
N ASN A 409 41.72 -5.63 8.83
CA ASN A 409 42.93 -4.82 8.73
C ASN A 409 43.19 -4.26 10.14
N GLY A 410 44.08 -4.91 10.90
CA GLY A 410 44.55 -4.46 12.21
C GLY A 410 44.01 -5.29 13.38
N ILE A 411 44.86 -6.15 13.96
CA ILE A 411 44.65 -6.84 15.23
C ILE A 411 45.69 -6.31 16.21
N ASP A 412 45.25 -5.94 17.41
CA ASP A 412 46.00 -6.17 18.65
C ASP A 412 45.18 -7.19 19.49
N ASP A 413 45.92 -8.01 20.23
CA ASP A 413 45.64 -9.38 20.68
C ASP A 413 44.34 -9.66 21.45
N ILE A 414 43.84 -10.90 21.29
CA ILE A 414 42.94 -11.55 22.26
C ILE A 414 43.65 -12.82 22.78
N ASP A 415 44.10 -12.76 24.03
CA ASP A 415 44.59 -13.92 24.78
C ASP A 415 43.45 -14.92 25.11
N GLN A 416 43.85 -16.19 25.21
CA GLN A 416 43.04 -17.42 25.28
C GLN A 416 41.97 -17.50 26.38
#